data_AF-A0AAE3VC53-F1
#
_entry.id   AF-A0AAE3VC53-F1
#
_cell.length_a   1.000
_cell.length_b   1.000
_cell.length_c   1.000
_cell.angle_alpha   90.00
_cell.angle_beta   90.00
_cell.angle_gamma   90.00
#
_symmetry.space_group_name_H-M   'P 1'
#
loop_
_entity.id
_entity.type
_entity.pdbx_description
1 polymer ?
#
loop_
_entity_poly.entity_id
_entity_poly.type
_entity_poly.pdbx_seq_one_letter_code
_entity_poly.pdbx_strand_id
1 'polypeptide(L)'
;MDNPDDVRKYSLKIRWRSGQVDELDGTYDKLSLPEDFPELVEKVRDFISFYGLGEFFDEDAYSRKKRRESELIFCKVIFQDAEKEYTYLADEAIYEKGDFAWAPAGKDNEEKIVRVTDVEYLQPKEASFPVEKTKKLIRKLTPEEYERYVEEGEDD
;
A
#
# COMPACT_ATOMS: atom_id res chain seq x y z
N MET A 1 -23.40 18.09 -18.44
CA MET A 1 -24.71 18.17 -17.75
C MET A 1 -25.32 16.79 -17.86
N ASP A 2 -25.49 16.09 -16.75
CA ASP A 2 -26.20 14.81 -16.72
C ASP A 2 -27.69 15.05 -16.93
N ASN A 3 -28.28 14.35 -17.90
CA ASN A 3 -29.71 14.33 -18.10
C ASN A 3 -30.30 13.27 -17.14
N PRO A 4 -31.13 13.64 -16.15
CA PRO A 4 -31.73 12.69 -15.21
C PRO A 4 -32.66 11.67 -15.87
N ASP A 5 -33.10 11.92 -17.11
CA ASP A 5 -33.89 10.99 -17.92
C ASP A 5 -33.03 10.11 -18.86
N ASP A 6 -31.69 10.19 -18.79
CA ASP A 6 -30.78 9.35 -19.57
C ASP A 6 -30.75 7.92 -19.03
N VAL A 7 -31.66 7.09 -19.53
CA VAL A 7 -31.71 5.65 -19.20
C VAL A 7 -30.76 4.89 -20.12
N ARG A 8 -29.52 4.68 -19.66
CA ARG A 8 -28.55 3.84 -20.37
C ARG A 8 -28.86 2.38 -20.15
N LYS A 9 -29.07 1.62 -21.23
CA LYS A 9 -29.39 0.19 -21.18
C LYS A 9 -28.13 -0.65 -21.38
N TYR A 10 -28.11 -1.85 -20.81
CA TYR A 10 -27.10 -2.87 -21.10
C TYR A 10 -27.74 -4.20 -21.47
N SER A 11 -26.97 -5.00 -22.20
CA SER A 11 -27.23 -6.41 -22.49
C SER A 11 -25.93 -7.17 -22.29
N LEU A 12 -25.95 -8.20 -21.44
CA LEU A 12 -24.82 -9.04 -21.09
C LEU A 12 -25.13 -10.47 -21.54
N LYS A 13 -24.22 -11.07 -22.31
CA LYS A 13 -24.29 -12.48 -22.69
C LYS A 13 -23.13 -13.23 -22.08
N ILE A 14 -23.41 -14.14 -21.14
CA ILE A 14 -22.41 -14.98 -20.48
C ILE A 14 -22.43 -16.35 -21.14
N ARG A 15 -21.30 -16.78 -21.70
CA ARG A 15 -21.14 -18.12 -22.26
C ARG A 15 -20.24 -18.94 -21.36
N TRP A 16 -20.79 -20.01 -20.78
CA TRP A 16 -20.07 -20.93 -19.91
C TRP A 16 -19.29 -21.96 -20.72
N ARG A 17 -18.28 -22.56 -20.09
CA ARG A 17 -17.49 -23.64 -20.70
C ARG A 17 -18.33 -24.90 -21.00
N SER A 18 -19.45 -25.08 -20.30
CA SER A 18 -20.44 -26.13 -20.57
C SER A 18 -21.21 -25.92 -21.88
N GLY A 19 -21.09 -24.75 -22.50
CA GLY A 19 -21.89 -24.35 -23.67
C GLY A 19 -23.22 -23.67 -23.32
N GLN A 20 -23.59 -23.60 -22.04
CA GLN A 20 -24.73 -22.80 -21.57
C GLN A 20 -24.49 -21.31 -21.88
N VAL A 21 -25.55 -20.62 -22.30
CA VAL A 21 -25.54 -19.17 -22.53
C VAL A 21 -26.65 -18.56 -21.68
N ASP A 22 -26.27 -17.62 -20.82
CA ASP A 22 -27.22 -16.80 -20.07
C ASP A 22 -27.21 -15.37 -20.65
N GLU A 23 -28.39 -14.77 -20.76
CA GLU A 23 -28.57 -13.40 -21.23
C GLU A 23 -29.23 -12.56 -20.13
N LEU A 24 -28.69 -11.36 -19.88
CA LEU A 24 -29.17 -10.41 -18.89
C LEU A 24 -29.30 -9.04 -19.53
N ASP A 25 -30.46 -8.42 -19.42
CA ASP A 25 -30.72 -7.05 -19.86
C ASP A 25 -31.10 -6.17 -18.67
N GLY A 26 -30.68 -4.90 -18.68
CA GLY A 26 -30.99 -3.97 -17.60
C GLY A 26 -30.70 -2.52 -17.93
N THR A 27 -30.85 -1.65 -16.93
CA THR A 27 -30.51 -0.23 -17.00
C THR A 27 -29.34 0.09 -16.07
N TYR A 28 -28.53 1.10 -16.39
CA TYR A 28 -27.48 1.61 -15.51
C TYR A 28 -28.07 2.65 -14.54
N ASP A 29 -29.07 2.27 -13.76
CA ASP A 29 -29.65 3.11 -12.70
C ASP A 29 -29.67 2.36 -11.37
N LYS A 30 -29.95 3.09 -10.28
CA LYS A 30 -30.01 2.55 -8.92
C LYS A 30 -31.03 1.42 -8.76
N LEU A 31 -32.04 1.34 -9.63
CA LEU A 31 -33.12 0.34 -9.55
C LEU A 31 -32.72 -1.02 -10.13
N SER A 32 -31.63 -1.06 -10.90
CA SER A 32 -31.10 -2.27 -11.54
C SER A 32 -29.91 -2.89 -10.80
N LEU A 33 -29.58 -2.41 -9.60
CA LEU A 33 -28.57 -3.08 -8.76
C LEU A 33 -29.13 -4.43 -8.31
N PRO A 34 -28.35 -5.54 -8.43
CA PRO A 34 -28.76 -6.84 -7.92
C PRO A 34 -29.13 -6.80 -6.42
N GLU A 35 -30.02 -7.70 -5.99
CA GLU A 35 -30.44 -7.79 -4.57
C GLU A 35 -29.25 -8.05 -3.64
N ASP A 36 -28.24 -8.78 -4.12
CA ASP A 36 -26.99 -9.11 -3.44
C ASP A 36 -25.90 -8.03 -3.59
N PHE A 37 -26.18 -6.91 -4.26
CA PHE A 37 -25.22 -5.82 -4.42
C PHE A 37 -24.64 -5.29 -3.08
N PRO A 38 -25.42 -5.16 -1.99
CA PRO A 38 -24.86 -4.83 -0.68
C PRO A 38 -23.84 -5.88 -0.19
N GLU A 39 -24.10 -7.17 -0.38
CA GLU A 39 -23.18 -8.25 0.01
C GLU A 39 -21.89 -8.20 -0.82
N LEU A 40 -22.01 -7.91 -2.12
CA LEU A 40 -20.86 -7.65 -2.99
C LEU A 40 -20.04 -6.46 -2.48
N VAL A 41 -20.69 -5.34 -2.16
CA VAL A 41 -20.02 -4.13 -1.65
C VAL A 41 -19.33 -4.41 -0.32
N GLU A 42 -19.92 -5.19 0.59
CA GLU A 42 -19.27 -5.60 1.83
C GLU A 42 -18.04 -6.46 1.57
N LYS A 43 -18.12 -7.46 0.68
CA LYS A 43 -16.95 -8.28 0.31
C LYS A 43 -15.84 -7.44 -0.33
N VAL A 44 -16.19 -6.50 -1.19
CA VAL A 44 -15.24 -5.56 -1.79
C VAL A 44 -14.64 -4.66 -0.70
N ARG A 45 -15.45 -4.12 0.21
CA ARG A 45 -15.00 -3.30 1.34
C ARG A 45 -14.03 -4.08 2.24
N ASP A 46 -14.38 -5.29 2.62
CA ASP A 46 -13.55 -6.13 3.48
C ASP A 46 -12.23 -6.47 2.77
N PHE A 47 -12.29 -6.77 1.47
CA PHE A 47 -11.10 -6.97 0.65
C PHE A 47 -10.19 -5.73 0.59
N ILE A 48 -10.73 -4.54 0.36
CA ILE A 48 -9.95 -3.29 0.25
C ILE A 48 -9.55 -2.71 1.61
N SER A 49 -10.23 -3.08 2.71
CA SER A 49 -9.93 -2.57 4.06
C SER A 49 -8.51 -2.92 4.53
N PHE A 50 -7.94 -3.99 4.00
CA PHE A 50 -6.57 -4.41 4.27
C PHE A 50 -5.51 -3.54 3.59
N TYR A 51 -5.85 -2.95 2.44
CA TYR A 51 -4.92 -2.18 1.58
C TYR A 51 -5.15 -0.66 1.70
N GLY A 52 -6.31 -0.24 2.23
CA GLY A 52 -6.75 1.14 2.11
C GLY A 52 -7.25 1.44 0.68
N LEU A 53 -8.26 2.30 0.55
CA LEU A 53 -8.84 2.61 -0.76
C LEU A 53 -7.81 3.20 -1.75
N GLY A 54 -6.79 3.90 -1.24
CA GLY A 54 -5.76 4.56 -2.04
C GLY A 54 -4.87 3.58 -2.81
N GLU A 55 -4.39 2.52 -2.16
CA GLU A 55 -3.52 1.51 -2.80
C GLU A 55 -4.20 0.79 -3.97
N PHE A 56 -5.53 0.66 -3.94
CA PHE A 56 -6.28 0.03 -5.03
C PHE A 56 -6.26 0.86 -6.33
N PHE A 57 -6.08 2.19 -6.23
CA PHE A 57 -6.01 3.09 -7.38
C PHE A 57 -4.59 3.55 -7.71
N ASP A 58 -3.59 3.10 -6.95
CA ASP A 58 -2.19 3.40 -7.17
C ASP A 58 -1.52 2.26 -7.97
N GLU A 59 -1.12 2.56 -9.20
CA GLU A 59 -0.43 1.61 -10.09
C GLU A 59 0.84 1.04 -9.49
N ASP A 60 1.56 1.86 -8.72
CA ASP A 60 2.77 1.41 -8.02
C ASP A 60 2.44 0.47 -6.87
N ALA A 61 1.21 0.48 -6.33
CA ALA A 61 0.79 -0.38 -5.22
C ALA A 61 0.17 -1.70 -5.71
N TYR A 62 -0.79 -1.68 -6.64
CA TYR A 62 -1.45 -2.91 -7.11
C TYR A 62 -0.62 -3.73 -8.11
N SER A 63 0.44 -3.16 -8.71
CA SER A 63 1.40 -3.91 -9.53
C SER A 63 2.41 -4.73 -8.71
N ARG A 64 2.51 -4.48 -7.39
CA ARG A 64 3.39 -5.23 -6.50
C ARG A 64 2.88 -6.66 -6.33
N LYS A 65 3.80 -7.62 -6.22
CA LYS A 65 3.43 -9.01 -5.87
C LYS A 65 2.66 -9.00 -4.56
N LYS A 66 1.51 -9.66 -4.53
CA LYS A 66 0.70 -9.82 -3.31
C LYS A 66 1.57 -10.32 -2.16
N ARG A 67 1.63 -9.54 -1.07
CA ARG A 67 2.39 -9.91 0.13
C ARG A 67 1.94 -11.27 0.64
N ARG A 68 2.88 -12.18 0.84
CA ARG A 68 2.68 -13.44 1.57
C ARG A 68 3.00 -13.22 3.04
N GLU A 69 2.27 -13.86 3.96
CA GLU A 69 2.53 -13.73 5.40
C GLU A 69 3.98 -14.04 5.81
N SER A 70 4.68 -14.89 5.06
CA SER A 70 6.08 -15.24 5.29
C SER A 70 7.11 -14.24 4.73
N GLU A 71 6.67 -13.17 4.06
CA GLU A 71 7.55 -12.13 3.54
C GLU A 71 7.90 -11.09 4.60
N LEU A 72 9.18 -10.72 4.63
CA LEU A 72 9.69 -9.65 5.45
C LEU A 72 9.49 -8.31 4.73
N ILE A 73 9.41 -7.24 5.52
CA ILE A 73 9.20 -5.88 5.03
C ILE A 73 10.56 -5.19 5.00
N PHE A 74 11.07 -4.92 3.81
CA PHE A 74 12.32 -4.21 3.59
C PHE A 74 12.03 -2.77 3.21
N CYS A 75 12.49 -1.83 4.02
CA CYS A 75 12.42 -0.41 3.75
C CYS A 75 13.78 0.08 3.25
N LYS A 76 13.81 0.66 2.05
CA LYS A 76 14.96 1.42 1.58
C LYS A 76 14.83 2.85 2.08
N VAL A 77 15.93 3.39 2.60
CA VAL A 77 15.94 4.69 3.24
C VAL A 77 17.20 5.48 2.91
N ILE A 78 17.08 6.80 2.95
CA ILE A 78 18.22 7.72 2.89
C ILE A 78 18.27 8.55 4.18
N PHE A 79 19.47 8.83 4.66
CA PHE A 79 19.68 9.83 5.72
C PHE A 79 19.68 11.22 5.09
N GLN A 80 19.27 12.26 5.84
CA GLN A 80 19.24 13.64 5.33
C GLN A 80 20.60 14.08 4.73
N ASP A 81 21.72 13.66 5.35
CA ASP A 81 23.07 14.03 4.93
C ASP A 81 23.77 13.01 4.01
N ALA A 82 23.06 12.00 3.52
CA ALA A 82 23.68 10.90 2.78
C ALA A 82 23.01 10.64 1.43
N GLU A 83 23.82 10.62 0.37
CA GLU A 83 23.38 10.20 -0.97
C GLU A 83 23.19 8.68 -1.09
N LYS A 84 23.59 7.92 -0.06
CA LYS A 84 23.54 6.46 -0.08
C LYS A 84 22.25 5.94 0.51
N GLU A 85 21.64 5.01 -0.21
CA GLU A 85 20.48 4.24 0.23
C GLU A 85 20.89 3.05 1.11
N TYR A 86 20.12 2.81 2.16
CA TYR A 86 20.30 1.73 3.13
C TYR A 86 19.02 0.94 3.27
N THR A 87 19.14 -0.36 3.56
CA THR A 87 17.99 -1.25 3.75
C THR A 87 17.80 -1.54 5.22
N TYR A 88 16.56 -1.39 5.70
CA TYR A 88 16.11 -1.73 7.04
C TYR A 88 14.93 -2.70 6.97
N LEU A 89 14.69 -3.41 8.06
CA LEU A 89 13.49 -4.21 8.26
C LEU A 89 12.42 -3.41 9.00
N ALA A 90 11.15 -3.67 8.69
CA ALA A 90 10.02 -3.21 9.49
C ALA A 90 9.24 -4.40 10.05
N ASP A 91 8.72 -4.24 11.27
CA ASP A 91 7.86 -5.23 11.91
C ASP A 91 6.40 -5.13 11.42
N GLU A 92 5.98 -3.95 10.98
CA GLU A 92 4.63 -3.66 10.54
C GLU A 92 4.62 -2.99 9.15
N ALA A 93 3.58 -3.27 8.35
CA ALA A 93 3.40 -2.68 7.02
C ALA A 93 2.72 -1.32 7.10
N ILE A 94 3.36 -0.39 7.80
CA ILE A 94 2.86 0.98 8.05
C ILE A 94 3.67 2.06 7.30
N TYR A 95 4.70 1.64 6.57
CA TYR A 95 5.64 2.50 5.90
C TYR A 95 5.35 2.57 4.40
N GLU A 96 5.46 3.76 3.86
CA GLU A 96 5.28 4.12 2.47
C GLU A 96 6.44 5.01 2.01
N LYS A 97 6.62 5.10 0.69
CA LYS A 97 7.62 6.00 0.11
C LYS A 97 7.31 7.44 0.47
N GLY A 98 8.30 8.14 1.00
CA GLY A 98 8.18 9.52 1.47
C GLY A 98 8.03 9.67 2.98
N ASP A 99 7.69 8.60 3.69
CA ASP A 99 7.61 8.61 5.14
C ASP A 99 8.97 8.92 5.80
N PHE A 100 8.91 9.47 7.01
CA PHE A 100 10.06 9.62 7.89
C PHE A 100 10.02 8.58 9.01
N ALA A 101 11.18 8.06 9.39
CA ALA A 101 11.30 7.05 10.43
C ALA A 101 12.57 7.25 11.27
N TRP A 102 12.54 6.80 12.52
CA TRP A 102 13.73 6.66 13.35
C TRP A 102 14.47 5.38 13.00
N ALA A 103 15.76 5.49 12.72
CA ALA A 103 16.60 4.36 12.35
C ALA A 103 17.92 4.36 13.14
N PRO A 104 18.40 3.17 13.59
CA PRO A 104 19.67 3.05 14.30
C PRO A 104 20.86 3.10 13.31
N ALA A 105 21.69 4.13 13.41
CA ALA A 105 22.86 4.35 12.58
C ALA A 105 24.18 3.88 13.24
N GLY A 106 25.19 3.56 12.41
CA GLY A 106 26.54 3.24 12.90
C GLY A 106 26.63 1.96 13.74
N LYS A 107 27.73 1.80 14.50
CA LYS A 107 27.92 0.64 15.39
C LYS A 107 27.19 0.80 16.72
N ASP A 108 27.07 2.05 17.18
CA ASP A 108 26.50 2.40 18.48
C ASP A 108 24.97 2.54 18.45
N ASN A 109 24.35 2.33 17.28
CA ASN A 109 22.91 2.47 17.06
C ASN A 109 22.37 3.86 17.44
N GLU A 110 23.13 4.90 17.10
CA GLU A 110 22.68 6.28 17.24
C GLU A 110 21.38 6.46 16.45
N GLU A 111 20.34 6.98 17.10
CA GLU A 111 19.04 7.18 16.45
C GLU A 111 19.13 8.37 15.49
N LYS A 112 18.77 8.16 14.23
CA LYS A 112 18.71 9.22 13.21
C LYS A 112 17.42 9.13 12.42
N ILE A 113 16.95 10.29 11.98
CA ILE A 113 15.81 10.36 11.06
C ILE A 113 16.27 9.98 9.66
N VAL A 114 15.47 9.12 9.02
CA VAL A 114 15.64 8.71 7.63
C VAL A 114 14.35 8.93 6.87
N ARG A 115 14.48 9.13 5.55
CA ARG A 115 13.35 9.17 4.63
C ARG A 115 13.24 7.84 3.89
N VAL A 116 12.06 7.23 3.90
CA VAL A 116 11.75 6.02 3.16
C VAL A 116 11.68 6.35 1.67
N THR A 117 12.46 5.63 0.86
CA THR A 117 12.52 5.79 -0.59
C THR A 117 11.78 4.68 -1.33
N ASP A 118 11.66 3.51 -0.72
CA ASP A 118 10.99 2.34 -1.29
C ASP A 118 10.63 1.31 -0.20
N VAL A 119 9.62 0.48 -0.47
CA VAL A 119 9.19 -0.62 0.43
C VAL A 119 8.96 -1.88 -0.39
N GLU A 120 9.76 -2.91 -0.09
CA GLU A 120 9.76 -4.21 -0.77
C GLU A 120 9.34 -5.32 0.20
N TYR A 121 8.55 -6.26 -0.31
CA TYR A 121 8.16 -7.47 0.41
C TYR A 121 8.87 -8.67 -0.21
N LEU A 122 9.78 -9.29 0.54
CA LEU A 122 10.66 -10.35 0.03
C LEU A 122 10.75 -11.52 1.00
N GLN A 123 10.90 -12.72 0.46
CA GLN A 123 11.32 -13.86 1.27
C GLN A 123 12.78 -13.64 1.74
N PRO A 124 13.19 -14.18 2.90
CA PRO A 124 14.57 -14.06 3.38
C PRO A 124 15.63 -14.49 2.34
N LYS A 125 15.31 -15.51 1.51
CA LYS A 125 16.18 -16.03 0.45
C LYS A 125 16.32 -15.12 -0.77
N GLU A 126 15.41 -14.17 -0.94
CA GLU A 126 15.39 -13.21 -2.07
C GLU A 126 16.07 -11.89 -1.70
N ALA A 127 16.36 -11.68 -0.41
CA ALA A 127 17.02 -10.48 0.07
C ALA A 127 18.45 -10.36 -0.46
N SER A 128 18.80 -9.17 -0.97
CA SER A 128 20.15 -8.85 -1.44
C SER A 128 21.17 -8.74 -0.30
N PHE A 129 20.70 -8.51 0.92
CA PHE A 129 21.51 -8.38 2.12
C PHE A 129 21.07 -9.41 3.19
N PRO A 130 22.00 -10.01 3.96
CA PRO A 130 21.65 -10.98 4.99
C PRO A 130 20.70 -10.38 6.04
N VAL A 131 19.53 -11.00 6.20
CA VAL A 131 18.47 -10.55 7.09
C VAL A 131 18.97 -10.36 8.52
N GLU A 132 19.87 -11.24 8.98
CA GLU A 132 20.42 -11.24 10.34
C GLU A 132 21.33 -10.04 10.61
N LYS A 133 21.82 -9.38 9.55
CA LYS A 133 22.66 -8.18 9.63
C LYS A 133 21.86 -6.91 9.34
N THR A 134 20.65 -7.04 8.83
CA THR A 134 19.76 -5.91 8.54
C THR A 134 19.17 -5.39 9.84
N LYS A 135 19.37 -4.10 10.12
CA LYS A 135 18.75 -3.47 11.30
C LYS A 135 17.27 -3.20 11.06
N LYS A 136 16.53 -2.94 12.13
CA LYS A 136 15.11 -2.59 12.07
C LYS A 136 14.91 -1.08 12.19
N LEU A 137 13.89 -0.56 11.52
CA LEU A 137 13.34 0.75 11.85
C LEU A 137 12.76 0.71 13.26
N ILE A 138 12.97 1.78 14.02
CA ILE A 138 12.49 1.90 15.40
C ILE A 138 11.00 2.21 15.39
N ARG A 139 10.61 3.27 14.66
CA ARG A 139 9.22 3.68 14.47
C ARG A 139 9.08 4.69 13.32
N LYS A 140 7.88 4.76 12.76
CA LYS A 140 7.45 5.85 11.87
C LYS A 140 7.31 7.15 12.67
N LEU A 141 7.65 8.28 12.05
CA LEU A 141 7.36 9.62 12.57
C LEU A 141 6.05 10.12 11.99
N THR A 142 5.27 10.81 12.80
CA THR A 142 4.17 11.62 12.28
C THR A 142 4.71 12.92 11.66
N PRO A 143 3.95 13.58 10.76
CA PRO A 143 4.33 14.89 10.24
C PRO A 143 4.67 15.90 11.34
N GLU A 144 3.87 15.95 12.41
CA GLU A 144 4.06 16.89 13.53
C GLU A 144 5.30 16.56 14.39
N GLU A 145 5.72 15.30 14.44
CA GLU A 145 6.99 14.92 15.08
C GLU A 145 8.18 15.33 14.24
N TYR A 146 8.08 15.18 12.92
CA TYR A 146 9.14 15.58 12.00
C TYR A 146 9.30 17.10 11.96
N GLU A 147 8.20 17.86 11.90
CA GLU A 147 8.22 19.32 11.93
C GLU A 147 8.91 19.84 13.19
N ARG A 148 8.53 19.33 14.37
CA ARG A 148 9.19 19.70 15.64
C ARG A 148 10.69 19.41 15.64
N TYR A 149 11.12 18.27 15.09
CA TYR A 149 12.54 17.95 15.00
C TYR A 149 13.30 18.94 14.12
N VAL A 150 12.72 19.34 12.98
CA VAL A 150 13.35 20.31 12.08
C VAL A 150 13.42 21.68 12.75
N GLU A 151 12.35 22.11 13.43
CA GLU A 151 12.32 23.38 14.17
C GLU A 151 13.36 23.42 15.31
N GLU A 152 13.49 22.34 16.09
CA GLU A 152 14.46 22.25 17.19
C GLU A 152 15.92 22.14 16.70
N GLY A 153 16.15 21.67 15.48
CA GLY A 153 17.48 21.51 14.88
C GLY A 153 18.04 22.74 14.17
N GLU A 154 17.27 23.82 14.01
CA GLU A 154 17.74 25.08 13.39
C GLU A 154 18.39 26.05 14.41
N ASP A 155 18.37 25.73 15.71
CA ASP A 155 18.87 26.57 16.80
C ASP A 155 20.31 26.23 17.30
N ASP A 156 21.00 25.24 16.70
CA ASP A 156 22.38 24.81 17.06
C ASP A 156 23.46 25.21 16.03
#